data_AF-A0A920TD94-F1
#
_entry.id   AF-A0A920TD94-F1
#
_cell.length_a   1.000
_cell.length_b   1.000
_cell.length_c   1.000
_cell.angle_alpha   90.00
_cell.angle_beta   90.00
_cell.angle_gamma   90.00
#
_symmetry.space_group_name_H-M   'P 1'
#
loop_
_entity.id
_entity.type
_entity.pdbx_description
1 polymer ?
#
loop_
_entity_poly.entity_id
_entity_poly.type
_entity_poly.pdbx_seq_one_letter_code
_entity_poly.pdbx_strand_id
1 'polypeptide(L)'
;MTETACHHYPWLPVRWMLIDRYESIDHIGDVTCPLTIVHGTDDQLVPVRLSRNLFEAAPSRSAAGVERRFIELPGVGHNAMPREPIVEAARELIPGSEESNGDQEHAG
;
A
#
# COMPACT_ATOMS: atom_id res chain seq x y z
N MET A 1 -13.72 19.93 -1.34
CA MET A 1 -13.34 18.82 -0.45
C MET A 1 -14.61 18.35 0.28
N THR A 2 -15.23 17.26 -0.17
CA THR A 2 -16.61 16.80 0.19
C THR A 2 -17.78 17.52 -0.49
N GLU A 3 -17.74 18.84 -0.69
CA GLU A 3 -18.84 19.54 -1.39
C GLU A 3 -18.91 19.27 -2.92
N THR A 4 -17.78 18.98 -3.57
CA THR A 4 -17.71 18.84 -5.03
C THR A 4 -18.23 17.48 -5.54
N ALA A 5 -18.18 16.43 -4.71
CA ALA A 5 -18.59 15.08 -5.10
C ALA A 5 -20.13 14.89 -5.10
N CYS A 6 -20.86 15.71 -4.33
CA CYS A 6 -22.33 15.61 -4.25
C CYS A 6 -23.05 16.27 -5.45
N HIS A 7 -22.35 17.10 -6.23
CA HIS A 7 -22.98 17.91 -7.29
C HIS A 7 -23.19 17.17 -8.62
N HIS A 8 -22.44 16.08 -8.86
CA HIS A 8 -22.48 15.34 -10.13
C HIS A 8 -23.35 14.07 -10.09
N TYR A 9 -23.64 13.49 -8.93
CA TYR A 9 -24.44 12.26 -8.81
C TYR A 9 -25.34 12.23 -7.55
N PRO A 10 -26.33 13.14 -7.43
CA PRO A 10 -27.18 13.23 -6.24
C PRO A 10 -28.10 12.01 -6.02
N TRP A 11 -28.25 11.12 -7.02
CA TRP A 11 -29.01 9.88 -6.90
C TRP A 11 -28.17 8.67 -6.45
N LEU A 12 -26.84 8.78 -6.43
CA LEU A 12 -25.96 7.64 -6.20
C LEU A 12 -25.52 7.63 -4.73
N PRO A 13 -25.78 6.56 -3.96
CA PRO A 13 -25.34 6.46 -2.58
C PRO A 13 -23.82 6.20 -2.55
N VAL A 14 -23.01 7.23 -2.82
CA VAL A 14 -21.54 7.16 -2.88
C VAL A 14 -20.95 6.58 -1.59
N ARG A 15 -21.60 6.84 -0.44
CA ARG A 15 -21.26 6.30 0.89
C ARG A 15 -21.48 4.78 1.03
N TRP A 16 -22.23 4.15 0.12
CA TRP A 16 -22.46 2.71 0.09
C TRP A 16 -21.61 1.97 -0.96
N MET A 17 -21.20 2.65 -2.04
CA MET A 17 -20.37 2.05 -3.09
C MET A 17 -18.85 2.14 -2.84
N LEU A 18 -18.39 3.07 -1.99
CA LEU A 18 -16.98 3.17 -1.56
C LEU A 18 -16.70 2.41 -0.27
N ILE A 19 -17.44 1.34 -0.06
CA ILE A 19 -17.10 0.38 0.98
C ILE A 19 -16.82 -0.93 0.28
N ASP A 20 -15.59 -1.04 -0.20
CA ASP A 20 -14.90 -2.31 -0.39
C ASP A 20 -14.74 -2.90 1.02
N ARG A 21 -15.87 -3.39 1.54
CA ARG A 21 -16.05 -3.75 2.94
C ARG A 21 -15.18 -4.96 3.21
N TYR A 22 -14.00 -4.69 3.76
CA TYR A 22 -13.37 -5.54 4.76
C TYR A 22 -12.90 -6.92 4.30
N GLU A 23 -13.00 -7.31 3.01
CA GLU A 23 -12.40 -8.57 2.55
C GLU A 23 -10.91 -8.63 2.91
N SER A 24 -10.18 -7.51 2.79
CA SER A 24 -8.78 -7.49 3.18
C SER A 24 -8.57 -7.76 4.68
N ILE A 25 -9.39 -7.22 5.60
CA ILE A 25 -9.16 -7.48 7.05
C ILE A 25 -9.49 -8.93 7.40
N ASP A 26 -10.49 -9.51 6.74
CA ASP A 26 -10.93 -10.87 6.99
C ASP A 26 -9.93 -11.90 6.41
N HIS A 27 -9.19 -11.54 5.35
CA HIS A 27 -8.23 -12.41 4.67
C HIS A 27 -6.75 -12.14 5.00
N ILE A 28 -6.40 -10.97 5.54
CA ILE A 28 -4.99 -10.61 5.78
C ILE A 28 -4.30 -11.58 6.75
N GLY A 29 -5.06 -12.21 7.66
CA GLY A 29 -4.55 -13.20 8.62
C GLY A 29 -3.95 -14.44 7.96
N ASP A 30 -4.38 -14.77 6.74
CA ASP A 30 -3.94 -15.94 5.98
C ASP A 30 -2.74 -15.66 5.05
N VAL A 31 -2.23 -14.42 5.04
CA VAL A 31 -1.11 -14.04 4.18
C VAL A 31 0.18 -14.69 4.66
N THR A 32 0.77 -15.52 3.80
CA THR A 32 2.01 -16.24 4.09
C THR A 32 3.23 -15.69 3.36
N CYS A 33 3.06 -14.73 2.45
CA CYS A 33 4.17 -14.09 1.74
C CYS A 33 4.71 -12.85 2.49
N PRO A 34 5.93 -12.39 2.16
CA PRO A 34 6.42 -11.09 2.65
C PRO A 34 5.42 -9.97 2.33
N LEU A 35 5.16 -9.09 3.32
CA LEU A 35 4.17 -8.02 3.23
C LEU A 35 4.80 -6.68 3.61
N THR A 36 4.63 -5.69 2.74
CA THR A 36 4.89 -4.28 3.04
C THR A 36 3.65 -3.47 2.69
N ILE A 37 3.21 -2.61 3.61
CA ILE A 37 2.13 -1.63 3.36
C ILE A 37 2.76 -0.24 3.33
N VAL A 38 2.52 0.51 2.26
CA VAL A 38 2.97 1.90 2.10
C VAL A 38 1.75 2.81 2.09
N HIS A 39 1.71 3.82 2.95
CA HIS A 39 0.55 4.70 3.08
C HIS A 39 0.92 6.16 3.34
N GLY A 40 0.22 7.09 2.68
CA GLY A 40 0.39 8.53 2.89
C GLY A 40 -0.39 9.04 4.10
N THR A 41 0.25 9.81 4.99
CA THR A 41 -0.42 10.24 6.23
C THR A 41 -1.51 11.28 6.00
N ASP A 42 -1.50 11.97 4.85
CA ASP A 42 -2.49 12.98 4.46
C ASP A 42 -3.44 12.45 3.36
N ASP A 43 -3.61 11.12 3.30
CA ASP A 43 -4.62 10.51 2.44
C ASP A 43 -6.02 10.79 2.98
N GLN A 44 -6.68 11.78 2.35
CA GLN A 44 -8.03 12.22 2.67
C GLN A 44 -9.12 11.33 2.05
N LEU A 45 -8.77 10.41 1.15
CA LEU A 45 -9.70 9.46 0.53
C LEU A 45 -9.73 8.15 1.32
N VAL A 46 -8.56 7.63 1.67
CA VAL A 46 -8.37 6.41 2.46
C VAL A 46 -7.54 6.75 3.70
N PRO A 47 -8.16 6.99 4.86
CA PRO A 47 -7.44 7.39 6.07
C PRO A 47 -6.39 6.35 6.49
N VAL A 48 -5.19 6.81 6.87
CA VAL A 48 -4.06 5.97 7.31
C VAL A 48 -4.39 5.01 8.46
N ARG A 49 -5.40 5.32 9.27
CA ARG A 49 -5.85 4.42 10.34
C ARG A 49 -6.35 3.08 9.80
N LEU A 50 -6.93 3.04 8.60
CA LEU A 50 -7.41 1.80 7.98
C LEU A 50 -6.23 0.87 7.62
N SER A 51 -5.17 1.43 7.03
CA SER A 51 -3.97 0.66 6.70
C SER A 51 -3.19 0.24 7.94
N ARG A 52 -3.17 1.04 9.01
CA ARG A 52 -2.64 0.64 10.33
C ARG A 52 -3.40 -0.56 10.91
N ASN A 53 -4.73 -0.53 10.90
CA ASN A 53 -5.55 -1.64 11.37
C ASN A 53 -5.27 -2.93 10.56
N LEU A 54 -5.15 -2.80 9.24
CA LEU A 54 -4.81 -3.93 8.36
C LEU A 54 -3.41 -4.49 8.66
N PHE A 55 -2.44 -3.60 8.88
CA PHE A 55 -1.08 -3.99 9.27
C PHE A 55 -1.06 -4.75 10.59
N GLU A 56 -1.83 -4.30 11.58
CA GLU A 56 -1.92 -4.96 12.89
C GLU A 56 -2.52 -6.36 12.80
N ALA A 57 -3.54 -6.54 11.94
CA ALA A 57 -4.23 -7.82 11.73
C ALA A 57 -3.44 -8.85 10.91
N ALA A 58 -2.44 -8.44 10.12
CA ALA A 58 -1.59 -9.34 9.35
C ALA A 58 -0.73 -10.26 10.25
N PRO A 59 -0.19 -11.38 9.77
CA PRO A 59 0.87 -12.10 10.49
C PRO A 59 2.12 -11.24 10.68
N SER A 60 2.79 -11.37 11.83
CA SER A 60 4.03 -10.61 12.10
C SER A 60 5.19 -10.99 11.17
N ARG A 61 5.16 -12.20 10.61
CA ARG A 61 6.14 -12.73 9.66
C ARG A 61 5.47 -13.55 8.57
N SER A 62 6.10 -13.59 7.40
CA SER A 62 5.79 -14.52 6.32
C SER A 62 6.23 -15.95 6.65
N ALA A 63 5.81 -16.93 5.84
CA ALA A 63 6.26 -18.31 5.92
C ALA A 63 7.78 -18.45 5.70
N ALA A 64 8.41 -17.49 5.01
CA ALA A 64 9.87 -17.41 4.84
C ALA A 64 10.57 -16.67 6.00
N GLY A 65 9.84 -16.25 7.05
CA GLY A 65 10.39 -15.57 8.22
C GLY A 65 10.59 -14.05 8.08
N VAL A 66 10.21 -13.46 6.95
CA VAL A 66 10.34 -12.02 6.66
C VAL A 66 9.30 -11.24 7.46
N GLU A 67 9.71 -10.21 8.19
CA GLU A 67 8.80 -9.37 8.97
C GLU A 67 7.89 -8.52 8.08
N ARG A 68 6.63 -8.36 8.51
CA ARG A 68 5.74 -7.37 7.89
C ARG A 68 6.28 -5.96 8.11
N ARG A 69 6.15 -5.08 7.12
CA ARG A 69 6.59 -3.68 7.23
C ARG A 69 5.48 -2.68 6.93
N PHE A 70 5.55 -1.54 7.61
CA PHE A 70 4.63 -0.42 7.41
C PHE A 70 5.45 0.84 7.15
N ILE A 71 5.24 1.46 6.00
CA ILE A 71 5.94 2.67 5.57
C ILE A 71 4.93 3.79 5.50
N GLU A 72 5.08 4.77 6.39
CA GLU A 72 4.29 6.00 6.33
C GLU A 72 5.02 7.05 5.52
N LEU A 73 4.30 7.71 4.63
CA LEU A 73 4.79 8.83 3.84
C LEU A 73 4.19 10.13 4.40
N PRO A 74 4.94 10.92 5.20
CA PRO A 74 4.43 12.11 5.85
C PRO A 74 3.95 13.15 4.84
N GLY A 75 2.74 13.67 5.03
CA GLY A 75 2.15 14.72 4.19
C GLY A 75 1.77 14.28 2.77
N VAL A 76 1.86 12.99 2.46
CA VAL A 76 1.47 12.45 1.15
C VAL A 76 -0.01 12.12 1.15
N GLY A 77 -0.73 12.63 0.15
CA GLY A 77 -2.13 12.29 -0.11
C GLY A 77 -2.29 11.21 -1.19
N HIS A 78 -3.53 10.75 -1.40
CA HIS A 78 -3.86 9.61 -2.26
C HIS A 78 -3.24 9.66 -3.67
N ASN A 79 -3.25 10.83 -4.31
CA ASN A 79 -2.77 11.03 -5.68
C ASN A 79 -1.34 11.59 -5.76
N ALA A 80 -0.67 11.73 -4.61
CA ALA A 80 0.67 12.29 -4.51
C ALA A 80 1.72 11.22 -4.15
N MET A 81 1.39 9.95 -4.36
CA MET A 81 2.26 8.82 -4.01
C MET A 81 3.57 8.87 -4.83
N PRO A 82 4.73 9.04 -4.16
CA PRO A 82 6.01 8.99 -4.83
C PRO A 82 6.32 7.57 -5.29
N ARG A 83 6.97 7.44 -6.45
CA ARG A 83 7.28 6.15 -7.05
C ARG A 83 8.40 5.43 -6.31
N GLU A 84 9.43 6.18 -5.93
CA GLU A 84 10.70 5.65 -5.43
C GLU A 84 10.51 4.81 -4.15
N PRO A 85 9.79 5.27 -3.11
CA PRO A 85 9.56 4.46 -1.91
C PRO A 85 8.77 3.17 -2.18
N ILE A 86 7.85 3.19 -3.15
CA ILE A 86 7.04 2.03 -3.52
C ILE A 86 7.90 0.99 -4.26
N VAL A 87 8.73 1.46 -5.19
CA VAL A 87 9.65 0.58 -5.94
C VAL A 87 10.65 -0.08 -5.01
N GLU A 88 11.20 0.68 -4.06
CA GLU A 88 12.16 0.14 -3.09
C GLU A 88 11.51 -0.89 -2.18
N ALA A 89 10.33 -0.57 -1.63
CA ALA A 89 9.54 -1.49 -0.84
C ALA A 89 9.22 -2.80 -1.60
N ALA A 90 8.98 -2.73 -2.90
CA ALA A 90 8.71 -3.89 -3.75
C ALA A 90 9.95 -4.74 -4.02
N ARG A 91 11.12 -4.11 -4.25
CA ARG A 91 12.39 -4.82 -4.46
C ARG A 91 12.76 -5.67 -3.26
N GLU A 92 12.63 -5.12 -2.06
CA GLU A 92 12.96 -5.82 -0.82
C GLU A 92 12.04 -7.02 -0.53
N LEU A 93 10.89 -7.15 -1.20
CA LEU A 93 10.02 -8.32 -1.09
C LEU A 93 10.44 -9.47 -2.02
N ILE A 94 11.29 -9.21 -3.01
CA ILE A 94 11.77 -10.19 -3.97
C ILE A 94 13.15 -10.70 -3.50
N PRO A 95 13.24 -11.93 -2.96
CA PRO A 95 14.54 -12.49 -2.60
C PRO A 95 15.45 -12.61 -3.85
N GLY A 96 16.64 -12.01 -3.80
CA GLY A 96 17.67 -12.11 -4.84
C GLY A 96 17.79 -10.91 -5.81
N SER A 97 17.15 -9.76 -5.55
CA SER A 97 17.20 -8.60 -6.45
C SER A 97 18.48 -7.74 -6.36
N GLU A 98 19.50 -8.17 -5.61
CA GLU A 98 20.76 -7.41 -5.44
C GLU A 98 21.74 -7.60 -6.62
N GLU A 99 21.52 -8.54 -7.54
CA GLU A 99 22.44 -8.82 -8.65
C GLU A 99 21.79 -8.66 -10.04
N SER A 100 21.58 -7.42 -10.49
CA SER A 100 21.54 -7.10 -11.93
C SER A 100 21.75 -5.60 -12.18
N ASN A 101 22.84 -5.05 -11.65
CA ASN A 101 23.37 -3.76 -12.12
C ASN A 101 24.90 -3.82 -12.15
N GLY A 102 25.42 -4.81 -12.86
CA GLY A 102 26.81 -4.95 -13.26
C GLY A 102 26.83 -5.46 -14.69
N ASP A 103 27.65 -4.84 -15.52
CA ASP A 103 28.00 -5.25 -16.88
C ASP A 103 27.02 -4.87 -18.00
N GLN A 104 27.06 -3.59 -18.37
CA GLN A 104 27.25 -3.23 -19.78
C GLN A 104 28.06 -1.93 -19.93
N GLU A 105 29.32 -1.99 -19.51
CA GLU A 105 30.41 -1.35 -20.26
C GLU A 105 30.82 -2.33 -21.37
N HIS A 106 30.44 -2.06 -22.62
CA HIS A 106 31.13 -2.51 -23.84
C HIS A 106 30.63 -1.61 -24.98
N ALA A 107 31.43 -0.64 -25.40
CA ALA A 107 32.41 -0.77 -26.48
C ALA A 107 31.73 -0.84 -27.86
N GLY A 108 31.86 0.26 -28.62
CA GLY A 108 31.41 0.40 -30.00
C GLY A 108 31.36 1.85 -30.43
#